data_AF-A0A7H8KUC5-F1
#
_entry.id   AF-A0A7H8KUC5-F1
#
_cell.length_a   1.000
_cell.length_b   1.000
_cell.length_c   1.000
_cell.angle_alpha   90.00
_cell.angle_beta   90.00
_cell.angle_gamma   90.00
#
_symmetry.space_group_name_H-M   'P 1'
#
loop_
_entity.id
_entity.type
_entity.pdbx_description
1 polymer ?
#
loop_
_entity_poly.entity_id
_entity_poly.type
_entity_poly.pdbx_seq_one_letter_code
_entity_poly.pdbx_strand_id
1 'polypeptide(L)'
;MLGLTVVAAVGAVALAGIGFSGSYAALRDLGFTHGFGRFSYAFPVGVDAGIVALLAMDLHLIRKGTPWPMLRLLAHGFTAATIYFNAASAGPPLANPTGTAMHAVIPIMFVAVVEAGRRLVIRITRIEAGHQRDGVPLHRWILAPGPSFAMYRRMRLWGIDSYQQAIELERERTVYRVMLERDHGKNLKNAPAELLLPLVMERFGLSVDEALALPQEADERARLRAERAAEFEKNAAVRAEQRAAELEITRLQTAGRVEAAGYEVGAETATAKATATARTLAAGRKAEAVQRLDQSAEELAAAASVQEAAEARARAAETAQAAAETERSAAEARARAAEAQARAIASEQAEATAEEELQNTRRRTAETAKLAAETEQEAAEAAERTAEAKRRTTAANRARAEDEEAEAAARQRTAEARERAAEAELRAVEAEDAAKLTPAARGARRVARMILAAGGDVEAVTLQAIIDDLGVSLATASQRRADAADLLAAGYRPTAPAHL
;
A
#
# COMPACT_ATOMS: atom_id res chain seq x y z
N MET A 1 -16.15 2.22 -0.71
CA MET A 1 -15.07 1.27 -0.32
C MET A 1 -14.99 1.11 1.20
N LEU A 2 -14.95 2.20 1.99
CA LEU A 2 -14.92 2.15 3.45
C LEU A 2 -16.10 1.38 4.09
N GLY A 3 -17.33 1.58 3.61
CA GLY A 3 -18.50 0.82 4.10
C GLY A 3 -18.37 -0.70 3.93
N LEU A 4 -17.84 -1.17 2.78
CA LEU A 4 -17.63 -2.60 2.56
C LEU A 4 -16.54 -3.18 3.46
N THR A 5 -15.46 -2.42 3.71
CA THR A 5 -14.41 -2.86 4.64
C THR A 5 -14.91 -2.91 6.09
N VAL A 6 -15.77 -1.97 6.50
CA VAL A 6 -16.38 -1.98 7.84
C VAL A 6 -17.33 -3.18 7.97
N VAL A 7 -18.22 -3.42 6.99
CA VAL A 7 -19.11 -4.58 7.01
C VAL A 7 -18.32 -5.90 7.03
N ALA A 8 -17.25 -6.01 6.24
CA ALA A 8 -16.39 -7.19 6.24
C ALA A 8 -15.67 -7.38 7.58
N ALA A 9 -15.18 -6.29 8.20
CA ALA A 9 -14.51 -6.34 9.50
C ALA A 9 -15.49 -6.73 10.63
N VAL A 10 -16.67 -6.11 10.67
CA VAL A 10 -17.72 -6.42 11.65
C VAL A 10 -18.19 -7.87 11.47
N GLY A 11 -18.44 -8.29 10.22
CA GLY A 11 -18.80 -9.67 9.89
C GLY A 11 -17.71 -10.67 10.30
N ALA A 12 -16.44 -10.35 10.07
CA ALA A 12 -15.30 -11.16 10.49
C ALA A 12 -15.22 -11.30 12.03
N VAL A 13 -15.42 -10.21 12.77
CA VAL A 13 -15.44 -10.22 14.25
C VAL A 13 -16.62 -11.04 14.78
N ALA A 14 -17.82 -10.85 14.23
CA ALA A 14 -19.00 -11.62 14.61
C ALA A 14 -18.82 -13.12 14.33
N LEU A 15 -18.31 -13.47 13.15
CA LEU A 15 -18.01 -14.84 12.77
C LEU A 15 -16.94 -15.46 13.68
N ALA A 16 -15.88 -14.70 14.01
CA ALA A 16 -14.86 -15.15 14.94
C ALA A 16 -15.44 -15.42 16.34
N GLY A 17 -16.32 -14.54 16.85
CA GLY A 17 -16.98 -14.73 18.14
C GLY A 17 -17.90 -15.95 18.19
N ILE A 18 -18.78 -16.09 17.18
CA ILE A 18 -19.67 -17.26 17.07
C ILE A 18 -18.83 -18.53 16.91
N GLY A 19 -17.83 -18.50 16.02
CA GLY A 19 -17.01 -19.66 15.74
C GLY A 19 -16.17 -20.10 16.94
N PHE A 20 -15.59 -19.15 17.67
CA PHE A 20 -14.87 -19.41 18.90
C PHE A 20 -15.78 -20.06 19.95
N SER A 21 -17.00 -19.55 20.15
CA SER A 21 -17.93 -20.11 21.13
C SER A 21 -18.30 -21.58 20.85
N GLY A 22 -18.62 -21.89 19.58
CA GLY A 22 -18.96 -23.26 19.16
C GLY A 22 -17.75 -24.20 19.23
N SER A 23 -16.59 -23.71 18.78
CA SER A 23 -15.35 -24.49 18.77
C SER A 23 -14.80 -24.75 20.17
N TYR A 24 -14.93 -23.77 21.06
CA TYR A 24 -14.53 -23.88 22.46
C TYR A 24 -15.27 -25.00 23.18
N ALA A 25 -16.61 -25.07 23.03
CA ALA A 25 -17.40 -26.13 23.66
C ALA A 25 -16.99 -27.52 23.14
N ALA A 26 -16.84 -27.66 21.83
CA ALA A 26 -16.42 -28.90 21.18
C ALA A 26 -15.03 -29.39 21.66
N LEU A 27 -14.02 -28.51 21.66
CA LEU A 27 -12.66 -28.87 22.08
C LEU A 27 -12.56 -29.06 23.59
N ARG A 28 -13.35 -28.33 24.40
CA ARG A 28 -13.43 -28.54 25.85
C ARG A 28 -13.98 -29.93 26.14
N ASP A 29 -15.09 -30.29 25.52
CA ASP A 29 -15.75 -31.58 25.75
C ASP A 29 -14.86 -32.73 25.27
N LEU A 30 -14.19 -32.56 24.12
CA LEU A 30 -13.19 -33.50 23.62
C LEU A 30 -11.98 -33.62 24.57
N GLY A 31 -11.47 -32.50 25.09
CA GLY A 31 -10.40 -32.51 26.08
C GLY A 31 -10.81 -33.25 27.36
N PHE A 32 -12.06 -33.08 27.80
CA PHE A 32 -12.60 -33.77 28.95
C PHE A 32 -12.68 -35.29 28.73
N THR A 33 -13.20 -35.74 27.57
CA THR A 33 -13.29 -37.17 27.24
C THR A 33 -11.92 -37.82 27.06
N HIS A 34 -10.91 -37.08 26.60
CA HIS A 34 -9.53 -37.55 26.48
C HIS A 34 -8.68 -37.40 27.76
N GLY A 35 -9.29 -37.08 28.90
CA GLY A 35 -8.61 -37.13 30.21
C GLY A 35 -7.82 -35.89 30.60
N PHE A 36 -8.01 -34.75 29.93
CA PHE A 36 -7.36 -33.49 30.33
C PHE A 36 -7.91 -32.88 31.63
N GLY A 37 -9.02 -33.42 32.17
CA GLY A 37 -9.60 -32.96 33.43
C GLY A 37 -9.89 -31.45 33.42
N ARG A 38 -9.42 -30.72 34.44
CA ARG A 38 -9.60 -29.25 34.52
C ARG A 38 -8.85 -28.46 33.44
N PHE A 39 -7.83 -29.05 32.81
CA PHE A 39 -7.10 -28.38 31.72
C PHE A 39 -7.93 -28.30 30.43
N SER A 40 -9.01 -29.08 30.29
CA SER A 40 -9.95 -29.00 29.16
C SER A 40 -10.51 -27.59 28.93
N TYR A 41 -10.62 -26.76 29.98
CA TYR A 41 -11.05 -25.35 29.87
C TYR A 41 -9.96 -24.45 29.28
N ALA A 42 -8.68 -24.77 29.53
CA ALA A 42 -7.54 -23.98 29.05
C ALA A 42 -7.06 -24.42 27.66
N PHE A 43 -7.28 -25.69 27.30
CA PHE A 43 -6.78 -26.27 26.04
C PHE A 43 -7.26 -25.52 24.78
N PRO A 44 -8.57 -25.26 24.56
CA PRO A 44 -9.02 -24.52 23.37
C PRO A 44 -8.43 -23.10 23.33
N VAL A 45 -8.41 -22.42 24.48
CA VAL A 45 -7.86 -21.06 24.60
C VAL A 45 -6.37 -21.04 24.25
N GLY A 46 -5.59 -22.01 24.73
CA GLY A 46 -4.16 -22.11 24.46
C GLY A 46 -3.85 -22.34 22.98
N VAL A 47 -4.63 -23.20 22.32
CA VAL A 47 -4.47 -23.46 20.87
C VAL A 47 -4.78 -22.20 20.06
N ASP A 48 -5.93 -21.56 20.30
CA ASP A 48 -6.35 -20.38 19.55
C ASP A 48 -5.44 -19.17 19.83
N ALA A 49 -5.06 -18.93 21.09
CA ALA A 49 -4.09 -17.89 21.44
C ALA A 49 -2.74 -18.13 20.77
N GLY A 50 -2.29 -19.39 20.67
CA GLY A 50 -1.09 -19.78 19.93
C GLY A 50 -1.19 -19.46 18.43
N ILE A 51 -2.32 -19.80 17.80
CA ILE A 51 -2.60 -19.47 16.39
C ILE A 51 -2.56 -17.95 16.17
N VAL A 52 -3.28 -17.19 16.99
CA VAL A 52 -3.34 -15.72 16.88
C VAL A 52 -1.95 -15.11 17.08
N ALA A 53 -1.18 -15.57 18.08
CA ALA A 53 0.18 -15.07 18.31
C ALA A 53 1.12 -15.36 17.14
N LEU A 54 1.08 -16.57 16.58
CA LEU A 54 1.90 -16.95 15.41
C LEU A 54 1.54 -16.12 14.17
N LEU A 55 0.24 -15.90 13.93
CA LEU A 55 -0.24 -15.10 12.79
C LEU A 55 0.05 -13.61 12.97
N ALA A 56 -0.10 -13.07 14.19
CA ALA A 56 0.25 -11.69 14.49
C ALA A 56 1.74 -11.45 14.29
N MET A 57 2.58 -12.39 14.71
CA MET A 57 4.02 -12.34 14.48
C MET A 57 4.38 -12.49 12.99
N ASP A 58 3.73 -13.40 12.24
CA ASP A 58 3.91 -13.49 10.78
C ASP A 58 3.59 -12.15 10.11
N LEU A 59 2.48 -11.52 10.50
CA LEU A 59 2.07 -10.22 9.96
C LEU A 59 3.04 -9.09 10.33
N HIS A 60 3.55 -9.09 11.57
CA HIS A 60 4.55 -8.15 12.02
C HIS A 60 5.85 -8.26 11.19
N LEU A 61 6.34 -9.48 10.98
CA LEU A 61 7.53 -9.76 10.19
C LEU A 61 7.37 -9.40 8.72
N ILE A 62 6.18 -9.61 8.14
CA ILE A 62 5.83 -9.14 6.79
C ILE A 62 5.93 -7.62 6.71
N ARG A 63 5.38 -6.89 7.69
CA ARG A 63 5.48 -5.42 7.76
C ARG A 63 6.92 -4.93 7.91
N LYS A 64 7.82 -5.74 8.46
CA LYS A 64 9.26 -5.44 8.58
C LYS A 64 10.09 -5.88 7.37
N GLY A 65 9.47 -6.49 6.34
CA GLY A 65 10.17 -6.96 5.15
C GLY A 65 10.96 -8.25 5.34
N THR A 66 10.80 -8.95 6.47
CA THR A 66 11.53 -10.18 6.82
C THR A 66 10.57 -11.35 7.04
N PRO A 67 9.79 -11.78 6.02
CA PRO A 67 8.80 -12.83 6.19
C PRO A 67 9.46 -14.15 6.61
N TRP A 68 8.93 -14.81 7.63
CA TRP A 68 9.44 -16.11 8.11
C TRP A 68 8.40 -17.22 7.91
N PRO A 69 8.47 -18.00 6.81
CA PRO A 69 7.46 -18.99 6.45
C PRO A 69 7.20 -20.08 7.50
N MET A 70 8.13 -20.30 8.43
CA MET A 70 7.98 -21.33 9.48
C MET A 70 6.89 -20.98 10.48
N LEU A 71 6.72 -19.71 10.87
CA LEU A 71 5.60 -19.29 11.74
C LEU A 71 4.27 -19.62 11.09
N ARG A 72 4.19 -19.38 9.79
CA ARG A 72 3.02 -19.71 8.99
C ARG A 72 2.78 -21.21 8.92
N LEU A 73 3.82 -22.02 8.71
CA LEU A 73 3.68 -23.47 8.69
C LEU A 73 3.16 -23.99 10.04
N LEU A 74 3.69 -23.48 11.15
CA LEU A 74 3.24 -23.81 12.49
C LEU A 74 1.79 -23.39 12.73
N ALA A 75 1.43 -22.15 12.36
CA ALA A 75 0.05 -21.66 12.48
C ALA A 75 -0.93 -22.53 11.69
N HIS A 76 -0.62 -22.88 10.44
CA HIS A 76 -1.44 -23.80 9.65
C HIS A 76 -1.51 -25.20 10.26
N GLY A 77 -0.43 -25.68 10.88
CA GLY A 77 -0.43 -26.93 11.62
C GLY A 77 -1.42 -26.91 12.79
N PHE A 78 -1.38 -25.88 13.62
CA PHE A 78 -2.32 -25.71 14.75
C PHE A 78 -3.76 -25.53 14.27
N THR A 79 -3.98 -24.78 13.19
CA THR A 79 -5.30 -24.63 12.56
C THR A 79 -5.82 -25.96 12.01
N ALA A 80 -4.99 -26.74 11.32
CA ALA A 80 -5.36 -28.06 10.81
C ALA A 80 -5.73 -29.02 11.94
N ALA A 81 -4.97 -28.99 13.04
CA ALA A 81 -5.30 -29.73 14.25
C ALA A 81 -6.64 -29.27 14.84
N THR A 82 -6.90 -27.95 14.87
CA THR A 82 -8.17 -27.38 15.35
C THR A 82 -9.35 -27.83 14.51
N ILE A 83 -9.24 -27.79 13.18
CA ILE A 83 -10.26 -28.31 12.25
C ILE A 83 -10.51 -29.80 12.53
N TYR A 84 -9.44 -30.58 12.69
CA TYR A 84 -9.54 -32.01 13.01
C TYR A 84 -10.24 -32.28 14.35
N PHE A 85 -9.92 -31.53 15.41
CA PHE A 85 -10.55 -31.70 16.72
C PHE A 85 -12.04 -31.34 16.71
N ASN A 86 -12.41 -30.27 16.01
CA ASN A 86 -13.82 -29.91 15.82
C ASN A 86 -14.56 -30.98 15.01
N ALA A 87 -13.94 -31.48 13.94
CA ALA A 87 -14.51 -32.55 13.14
C ALA A 87 -14.73 -33.82 13.99
N ALA A 88 -13.73 -34.19 14.78
CA ALA A 88 -13.74 -35.39 15.62
C ALA A 88 -14.72 -35.32 16.81
N SER A 89 -15.07 -34.11 17.29
CA SER A 89 -16.03 -33.98 18.39
C SER A 89 -17.45 -34.44 18.02
N ALA A 90 -17.76 -34.53 16.72
CA ALA A 90 -19.05 -35.05 16.23
C ALA A 90 -19.10 -36.60 16.12
N GLY A 91 -17.99 -37.28 16.42
CA GLY A 91 -17.82 -38.74 16.28
C GLY A 91 -16.89 -39.15 15.13
N PRO A 92 -16.79 -40.45 14.81
CA PRO A 92 -15.94 -40.94 13.73
C PRO A 92 -16.34 -40.34 12.36
N PRO A 93 -15.40 -39.78 11.57
CA PRO A 93 -15.72 -39.05 10.33
C PRO A 93 -16.55 -39.85 9.31
N LEU A 94 -16.30 -41.16 9.24
CA LEU A 94 -16.99 -42.08 8.34
C LEU A 94 -18.38 -42.49 8.85
N ALA A 95 -18.62 -42.40 10.16
CA ALA A 95 -19.89 -42.80 10.78
C ALA A 95 -20.91 -41.65 10.81
N ASN A 96 -20.43 -40.39 10.93
CA ASN A 96 -21.27 -39.20 10.91
C ASN A 96 -20.65 -38.10 10.03
N PRO A 97 -20.71 -38.23 8.69
CA PRO A 97 -20.06 -37.29 7.78
C PRO A 97 -20.66 -35.89 7.88
N THR A 98 -21.97 -35.78 8.08
CA THR A 98 -22.67 -34.49 8.18
C THR A 98 -22.30 -33.75 9.46
N GLY A 99 -22.34 -34.41 10.63
CA GLY A 99 -21.94 -33.79 11.89
C GLY A 99 -20.48 -33.34 11.87
N THR A 100 -19.60 -34.21 11.37
CA THR A 100 -18.16 -33.90 11.19
C THR A 100 -17.95 -32.65 10.33
N ALA A 101 -18.68 -32.54 9.20
CA ALA A 101 -18.62 -31.38 8.33
C ALA A 101 -19.15 -30.12 9.01
N MET A 102 -20.29 -30.19 9.71
CA MET A 102 -20.91 -29.03 10.39
C MET A 102 -19.97 -28.41 11.43
N HIS A 103 -19.27 -29.22 12.22
CA HIS A 103 -18.31 -28.72 13.19
C HIS A 103 -17.00 -28.22 12.54
N ALA A 104 -16.60 -28.76 11.38
CA ALA A 104 -15.39 -28.33 10.66
C ALA A 104 -15.57 -27.01 9.88
N VAL A 105 -16.78 -26.70 9.41
CA VAL A 105 -17.06 -25.51 8.58
C VAL A 105 -16.66 -24.22 9.27
N ILE A 106 -16.95 -24.10 10.57
CA ILE A 106 -16.70 -22.87 11.33
C ILE A 106 -15.20 -22.51 11.36
N PRO A 107 -14.28 -23.39 11.78
CA PRO A 107 -12.84 -23.13 11.69
C PRO A 107 -12.35 -22.88 10.26
N ILE A 108 -12.89 -23.58 9.26
CA ILE A 108 -12.51 -23.35 7.85
C ILE A 108 -12.86 -21.93 7.40
N MET A 109 -14.04 -21.43 7.79
CA MET A 109 -14.43 -20.05 7.47
C MET A 109 -13.51 -19.03 8.16
N PHE A 110 -13.11 -19.27 9.41
CA PHE A 110 -12.13 -18.44 10.11
C PHE A 110 -10.81 -18.35 9.32
N VAL A 111 -10.29 -19.48 8.84
CA VAL A 111 -9.08 -19.52 8.00
C VAL A 111 -9.25 -18.69 6.74
N ALA A 112 -10.38 -18.81 6.06
CA ALA A 112 -10.64 -18.05 4.84
C ALA A 112 -10.62 -16.53 5.09
N VAL A 113 -11.23 -16.08 6.20
CA VAL A 113 -11.25 -14.65 6.60
C VAL A 113 -9.85 -14.15 6.95
N VAL A 114 -9.10 -14.91 7.76
CA VAL A 114 -7.72 -14.56 8.15
C VAL A 114 -6.80 -14.49 6.94
N GLU A 115 -6.87 -15.48 6.04
CA GLU A 115 -6.05 -15.54 4.83
C GLU A 115 -6.40 -14.39 3.86
N ALA A 116 -7.68 -14.03 3.75
CA ALA A 116 -8.11 -12.86 2.99
C ALA A 116 -7.54 -11.55 3.57
N GLY A 117 -7.62 -11.36 4.89
CA GLY A 117 -7.03 -10.22 5.59
C GLY A 117 -5.52 -10.14 5.39
N ARG A 118 -4.83 -11.28 5.49
CA ARG A 118 -3.39 -11.37 5.25
C ARG A 118 -3.00 -10.99 3.82
N ARG A 119 -3.74 -11.48 2.81
CA ARG A 119 -3.51 -11.10 1.40
C ARG A 119 -3.67 -9.60 1.20
N LEU A 120 -4.64 -8.99 1.86
CA LEU A 120 -4.83 -7.55 1.83
C LEU A 120 -3.63 -6.81 2.45
N VAL A 121 -3.17 -7.21 3.64
CA VAL A 121 -2.00 -6.58 4.28
C VAL A 121 -0.74 -6.74 3.45
N ILE A 122 -0.46 -7.93 2.91
CA ILE A 122 0.69 -8.15 2.02
C ILE A 122 0.63 -7.21 0.82
N ARG A 123 -0.56 -7.07 0.21
CA ARG A 123 -0.77 -6.17 -0.92
C ARG A 123 -0.47 -4.72 -0.54
N ILE A 124 -0.99 -4.26 0.61
CA ILE A 124 -0.73 -2.91 1.13
C ILE A 124 0.78 -2.72 1.36
N THR A 125 1.44 -3.64 2.06
CA THR A 125 2.89 -3.53 2.32
C THR A 125 3.73 -3.54 1.04
N ARG A 126 3.30 -4.25 -0.01
CA ARG A 126 4.00 -4.28 -1.30
C ARG A 126 3.83 -2.95 -2.05
N ILE A 127 2.65 -2.35 -1.97
CA ILE A 127 2.36 -1.02 -2.53
C ILE A 127 3.18 0.05 -1.80
N GLU A 128 3.18 0.04 -0.47
CA GLU A 128 3.96 0.96 0.37
C GLU A 128 5.47 0.87 0.10
N ALA A 129 5.98 -0.34 -0.15
CA ALA A 129 7.39 -0.56 -0.48
C ALA A 129 7.75 -0.20 -1.95
N GLY A 130 6.80 0.27 -2.77
CA GLY A 130 7.05 0.59 -4.18
C GLY A 130 7.35 -0.63 -5.06
N HIS A 131 7.22 -1.86 -4.54
CA HIS A 131 7.56 -3.10 -5.24
C HIS A 131 6.36 -3.67 -6.02
N GLN A 132 5.67 -2.83 -6.78
CA GLN A 132 4.59 -3.27 -7.66
C GLN A 132 5.20 -4.03 -8.86
N ARG A 133 5.41 -5.34 -8.68
CA ARG A 133 5.81 -6.25 -9.75
C ARG A 133 4.59 -6.88 -10.39
N ASP A 134 4.32 -6.54 -11.63
CA ASP A 134 3.34 -7.22 -12.45
C ASP A 134 3.92 -8.57 -12.92
N GLY A 135 3.15 -9.63 -12.72
CA GLY A 135 3.46 -10.94 -13.27
C GLY A 135 2.92 -11.09 -14.68
N VAL A 136 3.44 -12.08 -15.42
CA VAL A 136 2.84 -12.47 -16.71
C VAL A 136 1.43 -12.99 -16.46
N PRO A 137 0.40 -12.44 -17.13
CA PRO A 137 -0.98 -12.86 -16.92
C PRO A 137 -1.20 -14.35 -17.17
N LEU A 138 -2.05 -14.97 -16.34
CA LEU A 138 -2.32 -16.41 -16.40
C LEU A 138 -2.83 -16.86 -17.78
N HIS A 139 -3.67 -16.05 -18.43
CA HIS A 139 -4.20 -16.38 -19.75
C HIS A 139 -3.10 -16.52 -20.81
N ARG A 140 -2.00 -15.76 -20.71
CA ARG A 140 -0.89 -15.83 -21.66
C ARG A 140 -0.10 -17.13 -21.50
N TRP A 141 0.01 -17.65 -20.29
CA TRP A 141 0.63 -18.97 -20.04
C TRP A 141 -0.13 -20.10 -20.74
N ILE A 142 -1.45 -19.98 -20.86
CA ILE A 142 -2.30 -20.96 -21.55
C ILE A 142 -2.20 -20.77 -23.07
N LEU A 143 -2.32 -19.52 -23.54
CA LEU A 143 -2.38 -19.22 -24.97
C LEU A 143 -1.02 -19.26 -25.68
N ALA A 144 0.06 -18.95 -24.96
CA ALA A 144 1.42 -18.84 -25.49
C ALA A 144 2.47 -19.19 -24.43
N PRO A 145 2.57 -20.46 -24.00
CA PRO A 145 3.44 -20.87 -22.89
C PRO A 145 4.93 -20.56 -23.15
N GLY A 146 5.42 -20.82 -24.37
CA GLY A 146 6.82 -20.57 -24.74
C GLY A 146 7.20 -19.08 -24.67
N PRO A 147 6.52 -18.19 -25.43
CA PRO A 147 6.76 -16.75 -25.35
C PRO A 147 6.55 -16.17 -23.95
N SER A 148 5.56 -16.66 -23.21
CA SER A 148 5.31 -16.25 -21.83
C SER A 148 6.48 -16.58 -20.90
N PHE A 149 7.06 -17.78 -21.04
CA PHE A 149 8.23 -18.18 -20.26
C PHE A 149 9.46 -17.32 -20.61
N ALA A 150 9.70 -17.06 -21.90
CA ALA A 150 10.80 -16.20 -22.34
C ALA A 150 10.66 -14.78 -21.78
N MET A 151 9.46 -14.20 -21.83
CA MET A 151 9.18 -12.88 -21.27
C MET A 151 9.31 -12.88 -19.74
N TYR A 152 8.73 -13.87 -19.04
CA TYR A 152 8.89 -14.03 -17.59
C TYR A 152 10.36 -14.07 -17.17
N ARG A 153 11.17 -14.88 -17.86
CA ARG A 153 12.60 -14.98 -17.60
C ARG A 153 13.29 -13.63 -17.82
N ARG A 154 12.96 -12.90 -18.89
CA ARG A 154 13.51 -11.56 -19.16
C ARG A 154 13.14 -10.57 -18.05
N MET A 155 11.87 -10.54 -17.65
CA MET A 155 11.41 -9.68 -16.56
C MET A 155 12.16 -9.94 -15.26
N ARG A 156 12.39 -11.22 -14.93
CA ARG A 156 13.13 -11.62 -13.73
C ARG A 156 14.62 -11.30 -13.79
N LEU A 157 15.27 -11.48 -14.94
CA LEU A 157 16.71 -11.26 -15.07
C LEU A 157 17.08 -9.78 -15.09
N TRP A 158 16.25 -8.94 -15.69
CA TRP A 158 16.55 -7.52 -15.91
C TRP A 158 15.76 -6.57 -15.00
N GLY A 159 14.99 -7.12 -14.05
CA GLY A 159 14.23 -6.29 -13.11
C GLY A 159 13.12 -5.47 -13.77
N ILE A 160 12.53 -5.96 -14.86
CA ILE A 160 11.37 -5.30 -15.48
C ILE A 160 10.17 -5.60 -14.60
N ASP A 161 9.77 -4.60 -13.83
CA ASP A 161 8.72 -4.75 -12.82
C ASP A 161 7.31 -4.60 -13.42
N SER A 162 7.17 -4.10 -14.66
CA SER A 162 5.88 -3.94 -15.34
C SER A 162 5.67 -4.92 -16.50
N TYR A 163 4.50 -5.55 -16.53
CA TYR A 163 4.08 -6.40 -17.65
C TYR A 163 3.90 -5.59 -18.94
N GLN A 164 3.35 -4.37 -18.84
CA GLN A 164 3.16 -3.51 -20.02
C GLN A 164 4.49 -3.10 -20.63
N GLN A 165 5.45 -2.68 -19.79
CA GLN A 165 6.81 -2.38 -20.24
C GLN A 165 7.47 -3.59 -20.93
N ALA A 166 7.29 -4.80 -20.39
CA ALA A 166 7.82 -6.01 -21.02
C ALA A 166 7.21 -6.28 -22.40
N ILE A 167 5.90 -6.02 -22.57
CA ILE A 167 5.19 -6.15 -23.85
C ILE A 167 5.60 -5.07 -24.84
N GLU A 168 5.80 -3.83 -24.40
CA GLU A 168 6.29 -2.73 -25.25
C GLU A 168 7.68 -3.05 -25.80
N LEU A 169 8.60 -3.47 -24.94
CA LEU A 169 9.93 -3.92 -25.34
C LEU A 169 9.88 -5.16 -26.27
N GLU A 170 8.89 -6.04 -26.14
CA GLU A 170 8.69 -7.16 -27.08
C GLU A 170 8.16 -6.65 -28.43
N ARG A 171 7.16 -5.76 -28.40
CA ARG A 171 6.53 -5.15 -29.58
C ARG A 171 7.53 -4.33 -30.39
N GLU A 172 8.28 -3.43 -29.77
CA GLU A 172 9.30 -2.61 -30.41
C GLU A 172 10.29 -3.48 -31.18
N ARG A 173 10.77 -4.57 -30.56
CA ARG A 173 11.72 -5.50 -31.19
C ARG A 173 11.09 -6.26 -32.36
N THR A 174 9.84 -6.71 -32.22
CA THR A 174 9.13 -7.36 -33.32
C THR A 174 8.93 -6.40 -34.49
N VAL A 175 8.48 -5.17 -34.23
CA VAL A 175 8.31 -4.13 -35.26
C VAL A 175 9.64 -3.80 -35.91
N TYR A 176 10.69 -3.59 -35.12
CA TYR A 176 12.03 -3.30 -35.61
C TYR A 176 12.58 -4.41 -36.49
N ARG A 177 12.44 -5.68 -36.08
CA ARG A 177 12.82 -6.84 -36.88
C ARG A 177 12.09 -6.86 -38.23
N VAL A 178 10.78 -6.63 -38.23
CA VAL A 178 9.97 -6.63 -39.46
C VAL A 178 10.38 -5.47 -40.40
N MET A 179 10.66 -4.28 -39.86
CA MET A 179 11.17 -3.15 -40.65
C MET A 179 12.57 -3.47 -41.22
N LEU A 180 13.44 -4.09 -40.43
CA LEU A 180 14.77 -4.48 -40.89
C LEU A 180 14.72 -5.57 -41.97
N GLU A 181 13.79 -6.52 -41.86
CA GLU A 181 13.55 -7.54 -42.90
C GLU A 181 12.98 -6.94 -44.19
N ARG A 182 12.19 -5.86 -44.08
CA ARG A 182 11.69 -5.13 -45.25
C ARG A 182 12.84 -4.45 -46.00
N ASP A 183 13.76 -3.80 -45.29
CA ASP A 183 14.80 -2.97 -45.90
C ASP A 183 16.04 -3.79 -46.34
N HIS A 184 16.37 -4.87 -45.62
CA HIS A 184 17.57 -5.69 -45.87
C HIS A 184 17.26 -7.14 -46.26
N GLY A 185 15.98 -7.49 -46.41
CA GLY A 185 15.52 -8.84 -46.72
C GLY A 185 15.48 -9.78 -45.50
N LYS A 186 14.94 -10.98 -45.70
CA LYS A 186 14.76 -11.98 -44.62
C LYS A 186 16.06 -12.42 -43.95
N ASN A 187 17.19 -12.35 -44.67
CA ASN A 187 18.48 -12.67 -44.10
C ASN A 187 19.07 -11.41 -43.44
N LEU A 188 18.74 -11.21 -42.17
CA LEU A 188 19.15 -10.05 -41.38
C LEU A 188 20.68 -9.85 -41.32
N LYS A 189 21.49 -10.88 -41.60
CA LYS A 189 22.96 -10.74 -41.68
C LYS A 189 23.43 -9.76 -42.77
N ASN A 190 22.56 -9.40 -43.71
CA ASN A 190 22.84 -8.42 -44.76
C ASN A 190 22.69 -6.97 -44.26
N ALA A 191 22.07 -6.76 -43.10
CA ALA A 191 21.96 -5.44 -42.50
C ALA A 191 23.29 -5.00 -41.86
N PRO A 192 23.60 -3.68 -41.85
CA PRO A 192 24.71 -3.12 -41.10
C PRO A 192 24.74 -3.59 -39.63
N ALA A 193 25.93 -3.82 -39.10
CA ALA A 193 26.11 -4.29 -37.71
C ALA A 193 25.46 -3.36 -36.68
N GLU A 194 25.48 -2.05 -36.93
CA GLU A 194 24.85 -1.02 -36.10
C GLU A 194 23.33 -1.19 -36.02
N LEU A 195 22.67 -1.50 -37.15
CA LEU A 195 21.23 -1.76 -37.20
C LEU A 195 20.87 -3.15 -36.64
N LEU A 196 21.82 -4.08 -36.54
CA LEU A 196 21.60 -5.36 -35.87
C LEU A 196 21.73 -5.27 -34.36
N LEU A 197 22.29 -4.17 -33.84
CA LEU A 197 22.61 -4.02 -32.43
C LEU A 197 21.39 -4.20 -31.51
N PRO A 198 20.19 -3.66 -31.81
CA PRO A 198 18.99 -3.91 -30.98
C PRO A 198 18.62 -5.38 -30.84
N LEU A 199 18.80 -6.19 -31.88
CA LEU A 199 18.49 -7.62 -31.86
C LEU A 199 19.56 -8.42 -31.09
N VAL A 200 20.81 -7.99 -31.13
CA VAL A 200 21.91 -8.63 -30.38
C VAL A 200 21.83 -8.26 -28.90
N MET A 201 21.47 -7.00 -28.61
CA MET A 201 21.35 -6.42 -27.27
C MET A 201 20.07 -6.84 -26.54
N GLU A 202 19.12 -7.48 -27.25
CA GLU A 202 17.93 -8.09 -26.66
C GLU A 202 18.25 -8.95 -25.43
N ARG A 203 19.39 -9.64 -25.45
CA ARG A 203 19.82 -10.50 -24.34
C ARG A 203 20.01 -9.73 -23.04
N PHE A 204 20.30 -8.43 -23.09
CA PHE A 204 20.59 -7.53 -21.97
C PHE A 204 19.40 -6.67 -21.54
N GLY A 205 18.23 -6.85 -22.17
CA GLY A 205 17.01 -6.16 -21.76
C GLY A 205 16.82 -4.73 -22.31
N LEU A 206 17.79 -4.19 -23.06
CA LEU A 206 17.74 -2.84 -23.66
C LEU A 206 16.56 -2.66 -24.63
N SER A 207 15.99 -1.46 -24.67
CA SER A 207 15.03 -1.06 -25.70
C SER A 207 15.70 -0.93 -27.07
N VAL A 208 14.89 -0.78 -28.13
CA VAL A 208 15.43 -0.58 -29.48
C VAL A 208 16.19 0.75 -29.55
N ASP A 209 15.62 1.80 -28.99
CA ASP A 209 16.21 3.15 -29.00
C ASP A 209 17.50 3.22 -28.18
N GLU A 210 17.51 2.62 -26.99
CA GLU A 210 18.72 2.55 -26.14
C GLU A 210 19.84 1.82 -26.86
N ALA A 211 19.54 0.70 -27.52
CA ALA A 211 20.53 -0.05 -28.25
C ALA A 211 21.07 0.71 -29.48
N LEU A 212 20.25 1.50 -30.17
CA LEU A 212 20.67 2.33 -31.30
C LEU A 212 21.47 3.57 -30.86
N ALA A 213 21.24 4.08 -29.66
CA ALA A 213 22.00 5.22 -29.12
C ALA A 213 23.42 4.84 -28.69
N LEU A 214 23.67 3.58 -28.30
CA LEU A 214 24.97 3.13 -27.77
C LEU A 214 26.20 3.48 -28.65
N PRO A 215 26.19 3.24 -29.98
CA PRO A 215 27.31 3.63 -30.83
C PRO A 215 27.54 5.15 -30.85
N GLN A 216 26.47 5.93 -30.96
CA GLN A 216 26.55 7.39 -30.97
C GLN A 216 27.11 7.93 -29.65
N GLU A 217 26.64 7.40 -28.52
CA GLU A 217 27.18 7.75 -27.21
C GLU A 217 28.66 7.34 -27.06
N ALA A 218 29.05 6.18 -27.61
CA ALA A 218 30.43 5.73 -27.56
C ALA A 218 31.35 6.66 -28.36
N ASP A 219 30.90 7.12 -29.54
CA ASP A 219 31.59 8.07 -30.40
C ASP A 219 31.69 9.45 -29.75
N GLU A 220 30.61 9.95 -29.15
CA GLU A 220 30.64 11.20 -28.38
C GLU A 220 31.61 11.12 -27.20
N ARG A 221 31.57 10.02 -26.43
CA ARG A 221 32.53 9.79 -25.34
C ARG A 221 33.96 9.68 -25.85
N ALA A 222 34.19 9.15 -27.04
CA ALA A 222 35.52 9.10 -27.67
C ALA A 222 35.97 10.51 -28.09
N ARG A 223 35.09 11.29 -28.71
CA ARG A 223 35.33 12.67 -29.10
C ARG A 223 35.67 13.56 -27.91
N LEU A 224 34.88 13.49 -26.84
CA LEU A 224 35.14 14.23 -25.60
C LEU A 224 36.48 13.83 -24.96
N ARG A 225 36.86 12.55 -25.03
CA ARG A 225 38.18 12.10 -24.57
C ARG A 225 39.31 12.68 -25.43
N ALA A 226 39.14 12.73 -26.74
CA ALA A 226 40.12 13.31 -27.66
C ALA A 226 40.26 14.83 -27.47
N GLU A 227 39.15 15.55 -27.29
CA GLU A 227 39.15 16.99 -27.02
C GLU A 227 39.88 17.31 -25.70
N ARG A 228 39.59 16.56 -24.62
CA ARG A 228 40.32 16.71 -23.34
C ARG A 228 41.81 16.37 -23.46
N ALA A 229 42.16 15.36 -24.24
CA ALA A 229 43.56 15.01 -24.48
C ALA A 229 44.29 16.13 -25.24
N ALA A 230 43.68 16.69 -26.27
CA ALA A 230 44.23 17.80 -27.04
C ALA A 230 44.36 19.08 -26.18
N GLU A 231 43.40 19.35 -25.31
CA GLU A 231 43.48 20.47 -24.37
C GLU A 231 44.61 20.27 -23.35
N PHE A 232 44.76 19.06 -22.82
CA PHE A 232 45.86 18.71 -21.93
C PHE A 232 47.22 18.88 -22.61
N GLU A 233 47.37 18.42 -23.85
CA GLU A 233 48.59 18.59 -24.65
C GLU A 233 48.93 20.06 -24.89
N LYS A 234 47.94 20.88 -25.29
CA LYS A 234 48.13 22.34 -25.44
C LYS A 234 48.61 22.97 -24.13
N ASN A 235 47.95 22.66 -23.01
CA ASN A 235 48.32 23.18 -21.70
C ASN A 235 49.69 22.66 -21.22
N ALA A 236 50.10 21.47 -21.64
CA ALA A 236 51.43 20.92 -21.37
C ALA A 236 52.51 21.61 -22.21
N ALA A 237 52.23 21.90 -23.49
CA ALA A 237 53.12 22.64 -24.38
C ALA A 237 53.38 24.07 -23.87
N VAL A 238 52.33 24.80 -23.50
CA VAL A 238 52.46 26.14 -22.90
C VAL A 238 53.33 26.11 -21.63
N ARG A 239 53.12 25.12 -20.75
CA ARG A 239 53.95 24.94 -19.54
C ARG A 239 55.39 24.54 -19.86
N ALA A 240 55.63 23.81 -20.95
CA ALA A 240 56.97 23.46 -21.40
C ALA A 240 57.72 24.70 -21.93
N GLU A 241 57.06 25.54 -22.74
CA GLU A 241 57.60 26.80 -23.23
C GLU A 241 57.93 27.76 -22.08
N GLN A 242 57.03 27.90 -21.10
CA GLN A 242 57.27 28.71 -19.91
C GLN A 242 58.51 28.26 -19.13
N ARG A 243 58.66 26.94 -18.91
CA ARG A 243 59.86 26.38 -18.23
C ARG A 243 61.13 26.60 -19.04
N ALA A 244 61.06 26.50 -20.37
CA ALA A 244 62.21 26.77 -21.23
C ALA A 244 62.64 28.24 -21.15
N ALA A 245 61.67 29.17 -21.14
CA ALA A 245 61.93 30.59 -20.97
C ALA A 245 62.54 30.90 -19.59
N GLU A 246 62.03 30.32 -18.50
CA GLU A 246 62.60 30.48 -17.15
C GLU A 246 64.04 29.94 -17.04
N LEU A 247 64.31 28.79 -17.65
CA LEU A 247 65.66 28.22 -17.70
C LEU A 247 66.62 29.13 -18.46
N GLU A 248 66.18 29.72 -19.57
CA GLU A 248 67.00 30.64 -20.36
C GLU A 248 67.28 31.95 -19.60
N ILE A 249 66.27 32.52 -18.92
CA ILE A 249 66.46 33.68 -18.04
C ILE A 249 67.50 33.36 -16.95
N THR A 250 67.37 32.19 -16.31
CA THR A 250 68.30 31.74 -15.26
C THR A 250 69.71 31.58 -15.81
N ARG A 251 69.86 31.03 -17.02
CA ARG A 251 71.14 30.88 -17.71
C ARG A 251 71.78 32.25 -17.97
N LEU A 252 71.03 33.19 -18.52
CA LEU A 252 71.51 34.55 -18.79
C LEU A 252 71.91 35.28 -17.50
N GLN A 253 71.12 35.17 -16.43
CA GLN A 253 71.47 35.74 -15.12
C GLN A 253 72.73 35.11 -14.51
N THR A 254 72.92 33.80 -14.72
CA THR A 254 74.12 33.10 -14.24
C THR A 254 75.35 33.54 -15.04
N ALA A 255 75.23 33.64 -16.37
CA ALA A 255 76.29 34.15 -17.23
C ALA A 255 76.69 35.59 -16.85
N GLY A 256 75.70 36.47 -16.64
CA GLY A 256 75.96 37.84 -16.19
C GLY A 256 76.63 37.91 -14.81
N ARG A 257 76.27 37.01 -13.87
CA ARG A 257 76.96 36.92 -12.57
C ARG A 257 78.40 36.42 -12.69
N VAL A 258 78.67 35.45 -13.58
CA VAL A 258 80.02 34.97 -13.86
C VAL A 258 80.87 36.06 -14.52
N GLU A 259 80.29 36.82 -15.44
CA GLU A 259 80.97 37.95 -16.07
C GLU A 259 81.30 39.06 -15.05
N ALA A 260 80.33 39.42 -14.19
CA ALA A 260 80.53 40.37 -13.09
C ALA A 260 81.63 39.92 -12.12
N ALA A 261 81.64 38.64 -11.74
CA ALA A 261 82.72 38.06 -10.94
C ALA A 261 84.06 38.05 -11.69
N GLY A 262 84.06 37.92 -13.01
CA GLY A 262 85.27 38.06 -13.85
C GLY A 262 85.84 39.48 -13.83
N TYR A 263 84.99 40.51 -13.80
CA TYR A 263 85.44 41.89 -13.61
C TYR A 263 85.89 42.18 -12.17
N GLU A 264 85.29 41.52 -11.17
CA GLU A 264 85.67 41.66 -9.75
C GLU A 264 87.02 40.97 -9.47
N VAL A 265 87.24 39.76 -10.02
CA VAL A 265 88.53 39.05 -9.98
C VAL A 265 89.58 39.75 -10.85
N GLY A 266 89.16 40.32 -11.99
CA GLY A 266 89.99 41.18 -12.83
C GLY A 266 90.41 42.48 -12.13
N ALA A 267 89.54 43.07 -11.30
CA ALA A 267 89.84 44.21 -10.45
C ALA A 267 90.74 43.83 -9.26
N GLU A 268 90.63 42.61 -8.72
CA GLU A 268 91.55 42.06 -7.71
C GLU A 268 92.90 41.59 -8.30
N THR A 269 93.02 41.38 -9.61
CA THR A 269 94.30 41.14 -10.31
C THR A 269 94.83 42.34 -11.10
N ALA A 270 94.15 43.49 -11.02
CA ALA A 270 94.56 44.77 -11.62
C ALA A 270 94.77 45.90 -10.59
N THR A 271 94.90 45.59 -9.30
CA THR A 271 95.44 46.51 -8.28
C THR A 271 96.92 46.27 -7.98
N ALA A 272 97.62 45.50 -8.82
CA ALA A 272 99.07 45.26 -8.68
C ALA A 272 99.91 45.42 -9.97
N LYS A 273 99.36 45.94 -11.09
CA LYS A 273 100.19 46.17 -12.29
C LYS A 273 99.69 47.23 -13.27
N ALA A 274 99.43 48.45 -12.77
CA ALA A 274 99.25 49.61 -13.62
C ALA A 274 99.78 50.92 -12.99
N THR A 275 101.04 50.88 -12.55
CA THR A 275 101.89 52.08 -12.51
C THR A 275 103.26 51.74 -13.07
N ALA A 276 103.40 51.82 -14.39
CA ALA A 276 104.65 52.16 -15.07
C ALA A 276 104.37 52.32 -16.57
N THR A 277 104.14 53.57 -16.98
CA THR A 277 104.71 54.22 -18.18
C THR A 277 105.01 53.31 -19.38
N ALA A 278 104.22 53.36 -20.45
CA ALA A 278 104.32 54.35 -21.53
C ALA A 278 105.60 54.26 -22.38
N ARG A 279 105.39 54.27 -23.72
CA ARG A 279 106.30 54.56 -24.86
C ARG A 279 106.99 53.31 -25.46
N THR A 280 107.06 53.10 -26.79
CA THR A 280 106.92 54.01 -27.95
C THR A 280 106.95 53.27 -29.30
N LEU A 281 106.25 53.86 -30.28
CA LEU A 281 106.61 54.09 -31.70
C LEU A 281 106.55 52.98 -32.77
N ALA A 282 105.72 53.31 -33.78
CA ALA A 282 105.88 53.21 -35.25
C ALA A 282 104.81 52.29 -35.89
N ALA A 283 104.08 52.66 -36.94
CA ALA A 283 104.04 53.82 -37.83
C ALA A 283 102.63 53.84 -38.46
N GLY A 284 102.07 54.98 -38.85
CA GLY A 284 102.22 55.39 -40.23
C GLY A 284 100.94 56.08 -40.72
N ARG A 285 101.11 57.26 -41.31
CA ARG A 285 100.23 58.10 -42.15
C ARG A 285 98.91 57.48 -42.69
N LYS A 286 97.98 57.10 -41.80
CA LYS A 286 96.55 56.84 -42.09
C LYS A 286 95.61 57.37 -40.99
N ALA A 287 96.10 58.16 -40.04
CA ALA A 287 95.32 58.55 -38.85
C ALA A 287 94.24 59.62 -39.12
N GLU A 288 94.45 60.60 -40.01
CA GLU A 288 93.47 61.70 -40.19
C GLU A 288 92.30 61.40 -41.13
N ALA A 289 92.42 60.38 -41.99
CA ALA A 289 91.31 59.88 -42.82
C ALA A 289 90.47 58.83 -42.08
N VAL A 290 91.11 58.01 -41.23
CA VAL A 290 90.44 57.04 -40.35
C VAL A 290 89.69 57.75 -39.23
N GLN A 291 90.26 58.78 -38.60
CA GLN A 291 89.63 59.47 -37.46
C GLN A 291 88.37 60.27 -37.85
N ARG A 292 88.30 60.80 -39.08
CA ARG A 292 87.07 61.46 -39.59
C ARG A 292 86.02 60.46 -40.07
N LEU A 293 86.41 59.32 -40.63
CA LEU A 293 85.49 58.24 -40.99
C LEU A 293 84.96 57.53 -39.74
N ASP A 294 85.80 57.26 -38.73
CA ASP A 294 85.41 56.69 -37.43
C ASP A 294 84.46 57.61 -36.67
N GLN A 295 84.73 58.92 -36.60
CA GLN A 295 83.80 59.86 -35.97
C GLN A 295 82.44 59.92 -36.69
N SER A 296 82.42 59.95 -38.02
CA SER A 296 81.17 59.91 -38.78
C SER A 296 80.43 58.56 -38.69
N ALA A 297 81.17 57.45 -38.56
CA ALA A 297 80.63 56.12 -38.41
C ALA A 297 80.10 55.88 -36.99
N GLU A 298 80.77 56.40 -35.96
CA GLU A 298 80.30 56.41 -34.57
C GLU A 298 79.04 57.26 -34.41
N GLU A 299 78.96 58.43 -35.05
CA GLU A 299 77.76 59.28 -35.02
C GLU A 299 76.57 58.63 -35.76
N LEU A 300 76.79 57.98 -36.91
CA LEU A 300 75.76 57.23 -37.63
C LEU A 300 75.33 55.95 -36.90
N ALA A 301 76.27 55.23 -36.27
CA ALA A 301 75.97 54.06 -35.45
C ALA A 301 75.23 54.43 -34.16
N ALA A 302 75.61 55.55 -33.53
CA ALA A 302 74.89 56.09 -32.38
C ALA A 302 73.46 56.50 -32.77
N ALA A 303 73.28 57.21 -33.89
CA ALA A 303 71.96 57.57 -34.40
C ALA A 303 71.09 56.34 -34.74
N ALA A 304 71.67 55.32 -35.39
CA ALA A 304 70.99 54.06 -35.69
C ALA A 304 70.59 53.30 -34.42
N SER A 305 71.45 53.24 -33.40
CA SER A 305 71.14 52.57 -32.13
C SER A 305 70.03 53.27 -31.34
N VAL A 306 69.98 54.60 -31.38
CA VAL A 306 68.90 55.39 -30.77
C VAL A 306 67.58 55.15 -31.49
N GLN A 307 67.62 55.03 -32.83
CA GLN A 307 66.44 54.76 -33.63
C GLN A 307 65.91 53.33 -33.44
N GLU A 308 66.78 52.30 -33.40
CA GLU A 308 66.41 50.93 -33.04
C GLU A 308 65.84 50.83 -31.62
N ALA A 309 66.44 51.54 -30.66
CA ALA A 309 65.93 51.58 -29.29
C ALA A 309 64.56 52.27 -29.20
N ALA A 310 64.32 53.30 -30.02
CA ALA A 310 63.02 53.97 -30.11
C ALA A 310 61.95 53.06 -30.74
N GLU A 311 62.29 52.35 -31.82
CA GLU A 311 61.40 51.39 -32.47
C GLU A 311 61.09 50.18 -31.57
N ALA A 312 62.07 49.67 -30.84
CA ALA A 312 61.88 48.59 -29.88
C ALA A 312 60.95 48.99 -28.74
N ARG A 313 61.07 50.24 -28.23
CA ARG A 313 60.16 50.80 -27.23
C ARG A 313 58.75 51.00 -27.78
N ALA A 314 58.59 51.43 -29.03
CA ALA A 314 57.29 51.57 -29.66
C ALA A 314 56.58 50.21 -29.81
N ARG A 315 57.29 49.18 -30.28
CA ARG A 315 56.74 47.81 -30.40
C ARG A 315 56.40 47.21 -29.03
N ALA A 316 57.22 47.46 -28.00
CA ALA A 316 56.93 47.02 -26.63
C ALA A 316 55.72 47.72 -26.02
N ALA A 317 55.50 49.01 -26.34
CA ALA A 317 54.32 49.74 -25.91
C ALA A 317 53.04 49.22 -26.61
N GLU A 318 53.12 48.90 -27.89
CA GLU A 318 52.01 48.37 -28.68
C GLU A 318 51.60 46.95 -28.21
N THR A 319 52.58 46.08 -27.93
CA THR A 319 52.31 44.75 -27.35
C THR A 319 51.74 44.84 -25.94
N ALA A 320 52.21 45.78 -25.12
CA ALA A 320 51.63 46.01 -23.78
C ALA A 320 50.19 46.51 -23.85
N GLN A 321 49.84 47.36 -24.83
CA GLN A 321 48.46 47.81 -25.06
C GLN A 321 47.56 46.67 -25.52
N ALA A 322 48.01 45.85 -26.47
CA ALA A 322 47.25 44.67 -26.93
C ALA A 322 47.04 43.65 -25.79
N ALA A 323 48.05 43.43 -24.94
CA ALA A 323 47.92 42.60 -23.75
C ALA A 323 46.90 43.17 -22.74
N ALA A 324 46.89 44.48 -22.53
CA ALA A 324 45.91 45.12 -21.65
C ALA A 324 44.46 45.06 -22.19
N GLU A 325 44.25 45.16 -23.51
CA GLU A 325 42.93 45.03 -24.13
C GLU A 325 42.40 43.58 -24.08
N THR A 326 43.27 42.61 -24.32
CA THR A 326 42.91 41.19 -24.18
C THR A 326 42.57 40.82 -22.74
N GLU A 327 43.27 41.38 -21.76
CA GLU A 327 42.96 41.17 -20.34
C GLU A 327 41.63 41.83 -19.93
N ARG A 328 41.34 43.04 -20.43
CA ARG A 328 40.05 43.72 -20.21
C ARG A 328 38.88 42.94 -20.82
N SER A 329 39.00 42.50 -22.07
CA SER A 329 37.94 41.70 -22.71
C SER A 329 37.72 40.36 -22.00
N ALA A 330 38.78 39.71 -21.52
CA ALA A 330 38.68 38.51 -20.69
C ALA A 330 38.00 38.78 -19.33
N ALA A 331 38.30 39.91 -18.69
CA ALA A 331 37.64 40.32 -17.45
C ALA A 331 36.14 40.60 -17.65
N GLU A 332 35.77 41.29 -18.73
CA GLU A 332 34.37 41.53 -19.09
C GLU A 332 33.62 40.24 -19.41
N ALA A 333 34.25 39.29 -20.11
CA ALA A 333 33.64 37.99 -20.40
C ALA A 333 33.39 37.18 -19.11
N ARG A 334 34.34 37.20 -18.17
CA ARG A 334 34.17 36.58 -16.84
C ARG A 334 33.06 37.23 -16.03
N ALA A 335 32.96 38.57 -16.07
CA ALA A 335 31.89 39.30 -15.37
C ALA A 335 30.50 38.94 -15.93
N ARG A 336 30.35 38.89 -17.27
CA ARG A 336 29.11 38.47 -17.92
C ARG A 336 28.74 37.03 -17.61
N ALA A 337 29.72 36.12 -17.57
CA ALA A 337 29.49 34.73 -17.20
C ALA A 337 29.05 34.58 -15.74
N ALA A 338 29.67 35.33 -14.82
CA ALA A 338 29.29 35.33 -13.40
C ALA A 338 27.87 35.89 -13.19
N GLU A 339 27.50 36.95 -13.92
CA GLU A 339 26.15 37.52 -13.84
C GLU A 339 25.09 36.56 -14.42
N ALA A 340 25.39 35.89 -15.55
CA ALA A 340 24.51 34.87 -16.11
C ALA A 340 24.31 33.69 -15.15
N GLN A 341 25.38 33.25 -14.48
CA GLN A 341 25.32 32.19 -13.49
C GLN A 341 24.52 32.60 -12.25
N ALA A 342 24.69 33.84 -11.77
CA ALA A 342 23.91 34.37 -10.65
C ALA A 342 22.42 34.46 -10.99
N ARG A 343 22.06 34.86 -12.21
CA ARG A 343 20.66 34.89 -12.68
C ARG A 343 20.07 33.48 -12.81
N ALA A 344 20.84 32.51 -13.29
CA ALA A 344 20.40 31.12 -13.37
C ALA A 344 20.12 30.54 -11.97
N ILE A 345 21.02 30.75 -11.01
CA ILE A 345 20.83 30.32 -9.61
C ILE A 345 19.60 31.00 -8.99
N ALA A 346 19.41 32.30 -9.22
CA ALA A 346 18.24 33.03 -8.71
C ALA A 346 16.92 32.51 -9.33
N SER A 347 16.92 32.15 -10.61
CA SER A 347 15.75 31.55 -11.29
C SER A 347 15.42 30.18 -10.69
N GLU A 348 16.42 29.33 -10.49
CA GLU A 348 16.25 27.99 -9.91
C GLU A 348 15.74 28.07 -8.46
N GLN A 349 16.24 29.02 -7.67
CA GLN A 349 15.72 29.27 -6.33
C GLN A 349 14.28 29.77 -6.34
N ALA A 350 13.92 30.66 -7.27
CA ALA A 350 12.54 31.14 -7.40
C ALA A 350 11.58 30.00 -7.80
N GLU A 351 11.97 29.15 -8.74
CA GLU A 351 11.20 27.95 -9.12
C GLU A 351 11.02 26.99 -7.95
N ALA A 352 12.09 26.70 -7.20
CA ALA A 352 12.03 25.83 -6.02
C ALA A 352 11.08 26.40 -4.93
N THR A 353 11.13 27.71 -4.67
CA THR A 353 10.20 28.34 -3.70
C THR A 353 8.75 28.30 -4.18
N ALA A 354 8.50 28.53 -5.47
CA ALA A 354 7.16 28.46 -6.04
C ALA A 354 6.59 27.03 -6.00
N GLU A 355 7.43 26.02 -6.24
CA GLU A 355 7.05 24.61 -6.09
C GLU A 355 6.71 24.27 -4.63
N GLU A 356 7.50 24.74 -3.67
CA GLU A 356 7.25 24.52 -2.24
C GLU A 356 5.94 25.18 -1.80
N GLU A 357 5.65 26.40 -2.24
CA GLU A 357 4.39 27.10 -1.97
C GLU A 357 3.18 26.36 -2.58
N LEU A 358 3.33 25.84 -3.80
CA LEU A 358 2.29 25.06 -4.48
C LEU A 358 2.04 23.74 -3.72
N GLN A 359 3.09 23.06 -3.26
CA GLN A 359 2.97 21.84 -2.46
C GLN A 359 2.30 22.12 -1.11
N ASN A 360 2.70 23.18 -0.42
CA ASN A 360 2.09 23.58 0.85
C ASN A 360 0.61 23.95 0.68
N THR A 361 0.26 24.63 -0.41
CA THR A 361 -1.15 24.94 -0.75
C THR A 361 -1.95 23.67 -1.01
N ARG A 362 -1.42 22.73 -1.82
CA ARG A 362 -2.05 21.43 -2.07
C ARG A 362 -2.25 20.61 -0.79
N ARG A 363 -1.28 20.65 0.12
CA ARG A 363 -1.39 19.97 1.41
C ARG A 363 -2.49 20.57 2.28
N ARG A 364 -2.55 21.90 2.39
CA ARG A 364 -3.62 22.59 3.14
C ARG A 364 -4.99 22.29 2.55
N THR A 365 -5.13 22.33 1.22
CA THR A 365 -6.42 22.00 0.58
C THR A 365 -6.81 20.54 0.82
N ALA A 366 -5.87 19.60 0.75
CA ALA A 366 -6.11 18.19 1.07
C ALA A 366 -6.50 17.98 2.55
N GLU A 367 -5.83 18.66 3.49
CA GLU A 367 -6.16 18.63 4.92
C GLU A 367 -7.57 19.19 5.17
N THR A 368 -7.94 20.31 4.55
CA THR A 368 -9.30 20.87 4.67
C THR A 368 -10.37 19.97 4.07
N ALA A 369 -10.10 19.35 2.92
CA ALA A 369 -11.03 18.41 2.28
C ALA A 369 -11.21 17.14 3.12
N LYS A 370 -10.14 16.66 3.77
CA LYS A 370 -10.20 15.53 4.69
C LYS A 370 -11.07 15.86 5.91
N LEU A 371 -10.86 17.01 6.54
CA LEU A 371 -11.68 17.44 7.68
C LEU A 371 -13.15 17.60 7.29
N ALA A 372 -13.44 18.17 6.11
CA ALA A 372 -14.80 18.27 5.61
C ALA A 372 -15.46 16.88 5.42
N ALA A 373 -14.72 15.93 4.83
CA ALA A 373 -15.21 14.56 4.66
C ALA A 373 -15.44 13.83 5.99
N GLU A 374 -14.57 14.03 6.98
CA GLU A 374 -14.74 13.48 8.34
C GLU A 374 -16.00 14.05 9.00
N THR A 375 -16.22 15.37 8.92
CA THR A 375 -17.43 16.00 9.47
C THR A 375 -18.72 15.53 8.78
N GLU A 376 -18.68 15.27 7.47
CA GLU A 376 -19.83 14.74 6.72
C GLU A 376 -20.12 13.28 7.10
N GLN A 377 -19.08 12.47 7.34
CA GLN A 377 -19.24 11.10 7.83
C GLN A 377 -19.86 11.07 9.23
N GLU A 378 -19.37 11.89 10.16
CA GLU A 378 -19.92 11.98 11.51
C GLU A 378 -21.40 12.42 11.48
N ALA A 379 -21.76 13.37 10.62
CA ALA A 379 -23.14 13.80 10.42
C ALA A 379 -24.02 12.67 9.85
N ALA A 380 -23.51 11.90 8.88
CA ALA A 380 -24.22 10.76 8.30
C ALA A 380 -24.45 9.64 9.33
N GLU A 381 -23.44 9.31 10.14
CA GLU A 381 -23.55 8.31 11.20
C GLU A 381 -24.53 8.76 12.30
N ALA A 382 -24.54 10.05 12.65
CA ALA A 382 -25.49 10.60 13.61
C ALA A 382 -26.94 10.53 13.07
N ALA A 383 -27.13 10.81 11.77
CA ALA A 383 -28.42 10.67 11.09
C ALA A 383 -28.90 9.21 11.06
N GLU A 384 -28.01 8.27 10.77
CA GLU A 384 -28.33 6.83 10.77
C GLU A 384 -28.72 6.34 12.17
N ARG A 385 -27.96 6.69 13.21
CA ARG A 385 -28.29 6.39 14.62
C ARG A 385 -29.67 6.92 15.00
N THR A 386 -29.99 8.14 14.56
CA THR A 386 -31.31 8.76 14.81
C THR A 386 -32.42 8.03 14.06
N ALA A 387 -32.19 7.63 12.81
CA ALA A 387 -33.15 6.87 12.01
C ALA A 387 -33.40 5.47 12.59
N GLU A 388 -32.35 4.79 13.07
CA GLU A 388 -32.47 3.49 13.72
C GLU A 388 -33.21 3.59 15.05
N ALA A 389 -32.92 4.59 15.87
CA ALA A 389 -33.67 4.86 17.11
C ALA A 389 -35.17 5.08 16.84
N LYS A 390 -35.51 5.84 15.78
CA LYS A 390 -36.91 6.01 15.36
C LYS A 390 -37.53 4.68 14.93
N ARG A 391 -36.84 3.87 14.12
CA ARG A 391 -37.34 2.54 13.68
C ARG A 391 -37.59 1.62 14.85
N ARG A 392 -36.67 1.55 15.83
CA ARG A 392 -36.83 0.75 17.06
C ARG A 392 -38.04 1.22 17.86
N THR A 393 -38.23 2.53 18.00
CA THR A 393 -39.38 3.10 18.70
C THR A 393 -40.69 2.75 17.99
N THR A 394 -40.75 2.90 16.66
CA THR A 394 -41.94 2.53 15.88
C THR A 394 -42.24 1.04 15.97
N ALA A 395 -41.23 0.17 15.91
CA ALA A 395 -41.40 -1.27 16.07
C ALA A 395 -41.91 -1.64 17.47
N ALA A 396 -41.38 -1.02 18.53
CA ALA A 396 -41.84 -1.24 19.90
C ALA A 396 -43.29 -0.79 20.10
N ASN A 397 -43.67 0.37 19.55
CA ASN A 397 -45.05 0.85 19.60
C ASN A 397 -46.01 -0.07 18.85
N ARG A 398 -45.59 -0.61 17.70
CA ARG A 398 -46.39 -1.57 16.93
C ARG A 398 -46.59 -2.88 17.69
N ALA A 399 -45.53 -3.45 18.27
CA ALA A 399 -45.63 -4.66 19.08
C ALA A 399 -46.59 -4.46 20.26
N ARG A 400 -46.50 -3.31 20.95
CA ARG A 400 -47.42 -2.97 22.03
C ARG A 400 -48.88 -2.87 21.56
N ALA A 401 -49.13 -2.28 20.39
CA ALA A 401 -50.48 -2.21 19.84
C ALA A 401 -51.03 -3.60 19.47
N GLU A 402 -50.20 -4.47 18.90
CA GLU A 402 -50.56 -5.87 18.58
C GLU A 402 -50.87 -6.66 19.86
N ASP A 403 -50.11 -6.46 20.95
CA ASP A 403 -50.38 -7.05 22.26
C ASP A 403 -51.71 -6.54 22.86
N GLU A 404 -51.96 -5.23 22.80
CA GLU A 404 -53.21 -4.62 23.28
C GLU A 404 -54.44 -5.11 22.49
N GLU A 405 -54.32 -5.29 21.17
CA GLU A 405 -55.35 -5.90 20.33
C GLU A 405 -55.59 -7.37 20.66
N ALA A 406 -54.53 -8.15 20.88
CA ALA A 406 -54.64 -9.55 21.25
C ALA A 406 -55.33 -9.74 22.62
N GLU A 407 -55.02 -8.89 23.59
CA GLU A 407 -55.70 -8.85 24.88
C GLU A 407 -57.19 -8.51 24.73
N ALA A 408 -57.52 -7.50 23.93
CA ALA A 408 -58.91 -7.10 23.67
C ALA A 408 -59.70 -8.24 23.01
N ALA A 409 -59.12 -8.91 22.00
CA ALA A 409 -59.72 -10.06 21.34
C ALA A 409 -59.88 -11.26 22.29
N ALA A 410 -58.95 -11.48 23.22
CA ALA A 410 -59.11 -12.51 24.25
C ALA A 410 -60.26 -12.20 25.22
N ARG A 411 -60.40 -10.93 25.64
CA ARG A 411 -61.52 -10.47 26.48
C ARG A 411 -62.87 -10.63 25.77
N GLN A 412 -62.95 -10.26 24.49
CA GLN A 412 -64.16 -10.46 23.68
C GLN A 412 -64.54 -11.94 23.56
N ARG A 413 -63.60 -12.81 23.19
CA ARG A 413 -63.85 -14.26 23.14
C ARG A 413 -64.35 -14.83 24.47
N THR A 414 -63.80 -14.33 25.59
CA THR A 414 -64.25 -14.73 26.93
C THR A 414 -65.66 -14.24 27.23
N ALA A 415 -66.01 -13.01 26.84
CA ALA A 415 -67.35 -12.45 27.00
C ALA A 415 -68.39 -13.21 26.14
N GLU A 416 -68.09 -13.44 24.86
CA GLU A 416 -68.94 -14.21 23.94
C GLU A 416 -69.13 -15.67 24.41
N ALA A 417 -68.09 -16.28 24.98
CA ALA A 417 -68.21 -17.63 25.56
C ALA A 417 -69.16 -17.64 26.78
N ARG A 418 -69.11 -16.60 27.62
CA ARG A 418 -70.02 -16.45 28.77
C ARG A 418 -71.46 -16.23 28.33
N GLU A 419 -71.67 -15.39 27.30
CA GLU A 419 -73.00 -15.14 26.73
C GLU A 419 -73.60 -16.42 26.13
N ARG A 420 -72.83 -17.16 25.31
CA ARG A 420 -73.27 -18.46 24.78
C ARG A 420 -73.57 -19.48 25.88
N ALA A 421 -72.80 -19.50 26.96
CA ALA A 421 -73.06 -20.37 28.10
C ALA A 421 -74.36 -19.98 28.82
N ALA A 422 -74.63 -18.69 28.99
CA ALA A 422 -75.86 -18.19 29.59
C ALA A 422 -77.10 -18.50 28.73
N GLU A 423 -77.01 -18.32 27.40
CA GLU A 423 -78.09 -18.70 26.48
C GLU A 423 -78.36 -20.21 26.49
N ALA A 424 -77.31 -21.03 26.51
CA ALA A 424 -77.46 -22.48 26.57
C ALA A 424 -78.13 -22.92 27.89
N GLU A 425 -77.82 -22.25 29.00
CA GLU A 425 -78.49 -22.49 30.28
C GLU A 425 -79.96 -22.09 30.25
N LEU A 426 -80.30 -20.94 29.66
CA LEU A 426 -81.69 -20.51 29.52
C LEU A 426 -82.51 -21.53 28.71
N ARG A 427 -82.00 -21.96 27.55
CA ARG A 427 -82.67 -22.98 26.73
C ARG A 427 -82.81 -24.32 27.44
N ALA A 428 -81.83 -24.71 28.26
CA ALA A 428 -81.91 -25.92 29.06
C ALA A 428 -83.05 -25.82 30.08
N VAL A 429 -83.19 -24.68 30.77
CA VAL A 429 -84.28 -24.43 31.72
C VAL A 429 -85.65 -24.47 31.02
N GLU A 430 -85.79 -23.79 29.86
CA GLU A 430 -87.02 -23.82 29.06
C GLU A 430 -87.41 -25.25 28.63
N ALA A 431 -86.43 -26.06 28.21
CA ALA A 431 -86.66 -27.46 27.84
C ALA A 431 -87.09 -28.33 29.05
N GLU A 432 -86.55 -28.06 30.24
CA GLU A 432 -86.94 -28.74 31.48
C GLU A 432 -88.37 -28.39 31.92
N ASP A 433 -88.78 -27.13 31.73
CA ASP A 433 -90.14 -26.67 31.99
C ASP A 433 -91.15 -27.28 31.00
N ALA A 434 -90.81 -27.33 29.70
CA ALA A 434 -91.62 -28.01 28.69
C ALA A 434 -91.80 -29.51 29.00
N ALA A 435 -90.76 -30.16 29.53
CA ALA A 435 -90.78 -31.57 29.91
C ALA A 435 -91.43 -31.87 31.28
N LYS A 436 -91.89 -30.84 32.02
CA LYS A 436 -92.53 -30.96 33.34
C LYS A 436 -91.73 -31.81 34.35
N LEU A 437 -90.41 -31.65 34.37
CA LEU A 437 -89.53 -32.43 35.24
C LEU A 437 -89.72 -32.11 36.72
N THR A 438 -89.53 -33.13 37.57
CA THR A 438 -89.53 -32.98 39.03
C THR A 438 -88.33 -32.15 39.52
N PRO A 439 -88.41 -31.50 40.69
CA PRO A 439 -87.29 -30.73 41.24
C PRO A 439 -86.00 -31.55 41.40
N ALA A 440 -86.13 -32.84 41.70
CA ALA A 440 -85.01 -33.78 41.80
C ALA A 440 -84.29 -33.97 40.46
N ALA A 441 -85.06 -34.18 39.38
CA ALA A 441 -84.51 -34.37 38.03
C ALA A 441 -83.88 -33.10 37.45
N ARG A 442 -84.45 -31.92 37.77
CA ARG A 442 -83.87 -30.61 37.43
C ARG A 442 -82.51 -30.42 38.11
N GLY A 443 -82.44 -30.71 39.42
CA GLY A 443 -81.18 -30.66 40.17
C GLY A 443 -80.08 -31.56 39.60
N ALA A 444 -80.41 -32.78 39.20
CA ALA A 444 -79.44 -33.70 38.58
C ALA A 444 -78.94 -33.19 37.22
N ARG A 445 -79.81 -32.62 36.38
CA ARG A 445 -79.42 -32.05 35.09
C ARG A 445 -78.60 -30.75 35.22
N ARG A 446 -78.90 -29.91 36.22
CA ARG A 446 -78.09 -28.73 36.56
C ARG A 446 -76.67 -29.14 36.96
N VAL A 447 -76.52 -30.15 37.82
CA VAL A 447 -75.21 -30.69 38.20
C VAL A 447 -74.48 -31.33 37.01
N ALA A 448 -75.20 -32.02 36.11
CA ALA A 448 -74.61 -32.56 34.88
C ALA A 448 -74.04 -31.44 33.98
N ARG A 449 -74.72 -30.28 33.89
CA ARG A 449 -74.21 -29.11 33.17
C ARG A 449 -73.01 -28.47 33.85
N MET A 450 -72.99 -28.40 35.19
CA MET A 450 -71.81 -27.95 35.94
C MET A 450 -70.58 -28.82 35.63
N ILE A 451 -70.77 -30.14 35.56
CA ILE A 451 -69.69 -31.11 35.26
C ILE A 451 -69.18 -30.90 33.83
N LEU A 452 -70.07 -30.74 32.85
CA LEU A 452 -69.68 -30.46 31.46
C LEU A 452 -68.94 -29.12 31.33
N ALA A 453 -69.36 -28.08 32.07
CA ALA A 453 -68.69 -26.78 32.10
C ALA A 453 -67.29 -26.86 32.73
N ALA A 454 -67.07 -27.79 33.66
CA ALA A 454 -65.78 -28.07 34.27
C ALA A 454 -64.87 -29.00 33.41
N GLY A 455 -65.21 -29.24 32.14
CA GLY A 455 -64.44 -30.10 31.25
C GLY A 455 -64.84 -31.58 31.28
N GLY A 456 -65.96 -31.92 31.91
CA GLY A 456 -66.52 -33.28 31.96
C GLY A 456 -66.00 -34.13 33.13
N ASP A 457 -65.14 -33.57 33.98
CA ASP A 457 -64.66 -34.24 35.19
C ASP A 457 -65.68 -34.08 36.32
N VAL A 458 -66.21 -35.22 36.80
CA VAL A 458 -67.20 -35.28 37.88
C VAL A 458 -66.61 -34.77 39.20
N GLU A 459 -65.31 -34.99 39.44
CA GLU A 459 -64.65 -34.58 40.68
C GLU A 459 -64.20 -33.12 40.67
N ALA A 460 -64.15 -32.49 39.50
CA ALA A 460 -63.90 -31.06 39.39
C ALA A 460 -65.05 -30.21 39.96
N VAL A 461 -66.27 -30.76 40.01
CA VAL A 461 -67.43 -30.13 40.67
C VAL A 461 -67.53 -30.62 42.10
N THR A 462 -67.12 -29.77 43.04
CA THR A 462 -67.14 -30.09 44.47
C THR A 462 -68.56 -30.19 45.01
N LEU A 463 -68.75 -31.03 46.04
CA LEU A 463 -70.05 -31.12 46.72
C LEU A 463 -70.50 -29.78 47.31
N GLN A 464 -69.55 -28.96 47.79
CA GLN A 464 -69.84 -27.61 48.28
C GLN A 464 -70.39 -26.71 47.18
N ALA A 465 -69.81 -26.75 45.97
CA ALA A 465 -70.33 -25.97 44.84
C ALA A 465 -71.77 -26.37 44.47
N ILE A 466 -72.11 -27.66 44.59
CA ILE A 466 -73.48 -28.15 44.34
C ILE A 466 -74.44 -27.70 45.44
N ILE A 467 -74.01 -27.71 46.70
CA ILE A 467 -74.78 -27.19 47.83
C ILE A 467 -75.10 -25.70 47.62
N ASP A 468 -74.08 -24.92 47.27
CA ASP A 468 -74.20 -23.48 47.12
C ASP A 468 -75.07 -23.10 45.90
N ASP A 469 -74.98 -23.85 44.80
CA ASP A 469 -75.77 -23.60 43.57
C ASP A 469 -77.25 -24.02 43.72
N LEU A 470 -77.51 -25.17 44.36
CA LEU A 470 -78.87 -25.73 44.47
C LEU A 470 -79.58 -25.42 45.79
N GLY A 471 -78.88 -24.95 46.82
CA GLY A 471 -79.43 -24.71 48.16
C GLY A 471 -79.87 -25.98 48.90
N VAL A 472 -79.16 -27.10 48.71
CA VAL A 472 -79.55 -28.43 49.24
C VAL A 472 -78.58 -28.96 50.29
N SER A 473 -78.98 -29.99 51.05
CA SER A 473 -78.10 -30.64 52.03
C SER A 473 -76.93 -31.38 51.36
N LEU A 474 -75.84 -31.62 52.11
CA LEU A 474 -74.68 -32.39 51.64
C LEU A 474 -75.04 -33.79 51.12
N ALA A 475 -75.95 -34.49 51.81
CA ALA A 475 -76.42 -35.81 51.39
C ALA A 475 -77.17 -35.72 50.04
N THR A 476 -78.00 -34.68 49.87
CA THR A 476 -78.71 -34.43 48.63
C THR A 476 -77.76 -34.03 47.50
N ALA A 477 -76.75 -33.20 47.77
CA ALA A 477 -75.74 -32.81 46.78
C ALA A 477 -74.93 -34.01 46.28
N SER A 478 -74.52 -34.91 47.19
CA SER A 478 -73.84 -36.16 46.83
C SER A 478 -74.70 -37.05 45.94
N GLN A 479 -75.99 -37.19 46.27
CA GLN A 479 -76.92 -37.95 45.44
C GLN A 479 -77.11 -37.31 44.06
N ARG A 480 -77.27 -35.98 43.99
CA ARG A 480 -77.43 -35.26 42.71
C ARG A 480 -76.19 -35.36 41.82
N ARG A 481 -74.99 -35.43 42.40
CA ARG A 481 -73.74 -35.66 41.66
C ARG A 481 -73.68 -37.06 41.06
N ALA A 482 -74.13 -38.08 41.80
CA ALA A 482 -74.25 -39.45 41.28
C ALA A 482 -75.30 -39.53 40.15
N ASP A 483 -76.50 -39.00 40.39
CA ASP A 483 -77.58 -38.95 39.39
C ASP A 483 -77.11 -38.22 38.10
N ALA A 484 -76.32 -37.14 38.25
CA ALA A 484 -75.76 -36.38 37.14
C ALA A 484 -74.71 -37.17 36.33
N ALA A 485 -73.83 -37.91 37.01
CA ALA A 485 -72.84 -38.75 36.36
C ALA A 485 -73.51 -39.87 35.54
N ASP A 486 -74.57 -40.48 36.09
CA ASP A 486 -75.38 -41.48 35.39
C ASP A 486 -76.10 -40.88 34.17
N LEU A 487 -76.64 -39.67 34.29
CA LEU A 487 -77.24 -38.95 33.16
C LEU A 487 -76.24 -38.67 32.03
N LEU A 488 -75.02 -38.26 32.37
CA LEU A 488 -73.95 -38.03 31.39
C LEU A 488 -73.52 -39.34 30.72
N ALA A 489 -73.39 -40.42 31.49
CA ALA A 489 -73.09 -41.76 30.97
C ALA A 489 -74.21 -42.27 30.04
N ALA A 490 -75.47 -41.94 30.33
CA ALA A 490 -76.63 -42.22 29.47
C ALA A 490 -76.72 -41.31 28.22
N GLY A 491 -75.77 -40.39 28.03
CA GLY A 491 -75.68 -39.55 26.83
C GLY A 491 -76.42 -38.23 26.91
N TYR A 492 -76.76 -37.73 28.11
CA TYR A 492 -77.37 -36.41 28.28
C TYR A 492 -76.54 -35.32 27.60
N ARG A 493 -77.19 -34.54 26.73
CA ARG A 493 -76.62 -33.33 26.11
C ARG A 493 -77.58 -32.17 26.31
N PRO A 494 -77.12 -31.04 26.88
CA PRO A 494 -78.00 -29.92 27.24
C PRO A 494 -78.66 -29.22 26.04
N THR A 495 -78.16 -29.43 24.82
CA THR A 495 -78.66 -28.80 23.59
C THR A 495 -79.35 -29.77 22.61
N ALA A 496 -79.52 -31.04 22.95
CA ALA A 496 -80.27 -31.95 22.10
C ALA A 496 -81.78 -31.65 22.25
N PRO A 497 -82.52 -31.32 21.17
CA PRO A 497 -83.98 -31.25 21.26
C PRO A 497 -84.48 -32.61 21.73
N ALA A 498 -85.33 -32.62 22.75
CA ALA A 498 -85.95 -33.85 23.22
C ALA A 498 -86.60 -34.54 22.02
N HIS A 499 -86.09 -35.71 21.65
CA HIS A 499 -86.78 -36.60 20.72
C HIS A 499 -88.14 -36.90 21.37
N LEU A 500 -89.21 -36.47 20.68
CA LEU A 500 -90.60 -36.85 20.95
C LEU A 500 -90.76 -38.37 20.91
#